data_AF-A0A1H8V3U8-F1
#
_entry.id   AF-A0A1H8V3U8-F1
#
_cell.length_a   1.000
_cell.length_b   1.000
_cell.length_c   1.000
_cell.angle_alpha   90.00
_cell.angle_beta   90.00
_cell.angle_gamma   90.00
#
_symmetry.space_group_name_H-M   'P 1'
#
loop_
_entity.id
_entity.type
_entity.pdbx_description
1 polymer ?
#
loop_
_entity_poly.entity_id
_entity_poly.type
_entity_poly.pdbx_seq_one_letter_code
_entity_poly.pdbx_strand_id
1 'polypeptide(L)'
;MVSDESKPFAPRKGRVTEPASFMAAAAALAAIDDAIRAAHDPDGDRGREQQSDPENALAALLLLRELRSELAGWEAGLVKTARAAGATWADLAQPMGVSSRQAAENRYLRLQSAGRDAAGTGVERVKAVRDRRAADRTVTTWARANAADLRVLAAQIAGLTDLGPAAGPAVTDLHAALGAADAADLVTPLAAIRPHLGKDHGDLTNRLEAIQTRADQLREDSNHRRA
;
A
#
# COMPACT_ATOMS: atom_id res chain seq x y z
N MET A 1 -41.67 -11.14 13.78
CA MET A 1 -40.37 -11.28 14.47
C MET A 1 -39.49 -12.20 13.62
N VAL A 2 -38.80 -11.66 12.62
CA VAL A 2 -37.74 -12.35 11.90
C VAL A 2 -36.66 -11.31 11.71
N SER A 3 -35.70 -11.28 12.63
CA SER A 3 -34.57 -10.38 12.58
C SER A 3 -33.58 -10.92 11.56
N ASP A 4 -33.40 -10.15 10.50
CA ASP A 4 -32.36 -10.30 9.48
C ASP A 4 -31.00 -9.98 10.10
N GLU A 5 -30.18 -11.00 10.32
CA GLU A 5 -28.82 -10.85 10.85
C GLU A 5 -27.87 -10.56 9.68
N SER A 6 -27.91 -9.31 9.21
CA SER A 6 -26.91 -8.72 8.31
C SER A 6 -25.55 -8.72 9.02
N LYS A 7 -24.76 -9.76 8.76
CA LYS A 7 -23.40 -9.91 9.31
C LYS A 7 -22.41 -9.07 8.49
N PRO A 8 -21.68 -8.11 9.09
CA PRO A 8 -20.77 -7.25 8.35
C PRO A 8 -19.55 -8.03 7.83
N PHE A 9 -19.23 -7.85 6.55
CA PHE A 9 -18.02 -8.37 5.91
C PHE A 9 -16.79 -7.63 6.46
N ALA A 10 -16.13 -8.24 7.43
CA ALA A 10 -14.86 -7.74 7.96
C ALA A 10 -13.73 -7.94 6.92
N PRO A 11 -12.87 -6.94 6.67
CA PRO A 11 -11.71 -7.11 5.80
C PRO A 11 -10.75 -8.12 6.41
N ARG A 12 -10.49 -9.22 5.70
CA ARG A 12 -9.46 -10.20 6.08
C ARG A 12 -8.09 -9.52 6.01
N LYS A 13 -7.43 -9.41 7.17
CA LYS A 13 -6.01 -9.03 7.31
C LYS A 13 -5.16 -9.81 6.31
N GLY A 14 -4.22 -9.11 5.68
CA GLY A 14 -3.33 -9.66 4.65
C GLY A 14 -2.65 -10.93 5.15
N ARG A 15 -3.02 -12.07 4.57
CA ARG A 15 -2.19 -13.25 4.65
C ARG A 15 -1.02 -12.97 3.73
N VAL A 16 0.18 -13.06 4.28
CA VAL A 16 1.35 -13.37 3.46
C VAL A 16 0.97 -14.64 2.70
N THR A 17 0.77 -14.53 1.39
CA THR A 17 0.39 -15.67 0.55
C THR A 17 1.62 -16.56 0.45
N GLU A 18 1.87 -17.37 1.48
CA GLU A 18 2.45 -18.69 1.24
C GLU A 18 1.64 -19.32 0.10
N PRO A 19 2.27 -20.01 -0.85
CA PRO A 19 1.54 -20.59 -1.97
C PRO A 19 0.39 -21.39 -1.37
N ALA A 20 -0.85 -20.94 -1.64
CA ALA A 20 -2.03 -21.68 -1.24
C ALA A 20 -1.77 -23.13 -1.64
N SER A 21 -1.90 -24.06 -0.68
CA SER A 21 -1.68 -25.47 -0.99
C SER A 21 -2.44 -25.80 -2.27
N PHE A 22 -1.87 -26.62 -3.15
CA PHE A 22 -2.49 -26.93 -4.46
C PHE A 22 -4.01 -27.17 -4.33
N MET A 23 -4.42 -27.85 -3.26
CA MET A 23 -5.83 -28.09 -2.96
C MET A 23 -6.63 -26.85 -2.59
N ALA A 24 -6.07 -25.91 -1.83
CA ALA A 24 -6.72 -24.65 -1.51
C ALA A 24 -6.88 -23.76 -2.76
N ALA A 25 -5.86 -23.71 -3.64
CA ALA A 25 -5.95 -22.99 -4.91
C ALA A 25 -6.99 -23.63 -5.85
N ALA A 26 -7.01 -24.95 -5.96
CA ALA A 26 -8.01 -25.67 -6.76
C ALA A 26 -9.44 -25.46 -6.25
N ALA A 27 -9.66 -25.52 -4.93
CA ALA A 27 -10.97 -25.27 -4.33
C ALA A 27 -11.44 -23.81 -4.55
N ALA A 28 -10.53 -22.84 -4.43
CA ALA A 28 -10.86 -21.44 -4.69
C ALA A 28 -11.22 -21.19 -6.16
N LEU A 29 -10.49 -21.81 -7.11
CA LEU A 29 -10.80 -21.75 -8.54
C LEU A 29 -12.17 -22.34 -8.85
N ALA A 30 -12.53 -23.48 -8.24
CA ALA A 30 -13.85 -24.08 -8.41
C ALA A 30 -14.97 -23.16 -7.90
N ALA A 31 -14.80 -22.55 -6.72
CA ALA A 31 -15.77 -21.60 -6.18
C ALA A 31 -15.94 -20.33 -7.04
N ILE A 32 -14.86 -19.85 -7.66
CA ILE A 32 -14.91 -18.73 -8.61
C ILE A 32 -15.68 -19.13 -9.88
N ASP A 33 -15.42 -20.33 -10.43
CA ASP A 33 -16.14 -20.84 -11.59
C ASP A 33 -17.64 -20.97 -11.33
N ASP A 34 -18.03 -21.52 -10.17
CA ASP A 34 -19.43 -21.62 -9.75
C ASP A 34 -20.09 -20.23 -9.63
N ALA A 35 -19.41 -19.26 -9.04
CA ALA A 35 -19.90 -17.89 -8.93
C ALA A 35 -20.06 -17.21 -10.31
N ILE A 36 -19.13 -17.46 -11.23
CA ILE A 36 -19.21 -16.95 -12.62
C ILE A 36 -20.40 -17.57 -13.34
N ARG A 37 -20.63 -18.89 -13.19
CA ARG A 37 -21.77 -19.57 -13.80
C ARG A 37 -23.09 -19.04 -13.26
N ALA A 38 -23.19 -18.83 -11.95
CA ALA A 38 -24.37 -18.23 -11.32
C ALA A 38 -24.62 -16.79 -11.81
N ALA A 39 -23.57 -16.01 -12.07
CA ALA A 39 -23.68 -14.66 -12.61
C ALA A 39 -24.13 -14.61 -14.09
N HIS A 40 -23.95 -15.70 -14.85
CA HIS A 40 -24.43 -15.81 -16.24
C HIS A 40 -25.85 -16.35 -16.34
N ASP A 41 -26.47 -16.83 -15.25
CA ASP A 41 -27.83 -17.34 -15.24
C ASP A 41 -28.85 -16.18 -15.33
N PRO A 42 -29.52 -15.97 -16.47
CA PRO A 42 -30.35 -14.80 -16.73
C PRO A 42 -31.64 -14.77 -15.89
N ASP A 43 -32.04 -15.89 -15.28
CA ASP A 43 -33.25 -15.95 -14.45
C ASP A 43 -33.02 -15.44 -13.02
N GLY A 44 -31.75 -15.28 -12.59
CA GLY A 44 -31.38 -14.73 -11.28
C GLY A 44 -31.40 -13.20 -11.19
N ASP A 45 -31.65 -12.50 -12.30
CA ASP A 45 -31.40 -11.06 -12.45
C ASP A 45 -32.64 -10.20 -12.77
N ARG A 46 -33.85 -10.79 -12.84
CA ARG A 46 -35.11 -10.03 -13.08
C ARG A 46 -35.51 -9.08 -11.93
N GLY A 47 -34.63 -8.80 -10.98
CA GLY A 47 -34.88 -7.92 -9.84
C GLY A 47 -33.71 -7.02 -9.43
N ARG A 48 -32.61 -6.97 -10.20
CA ARG A 48 -31.40 -6.20 -9.86
C ARG A 48 -30.93 -5.27 -10.99
N GLU A 49 -31.89 -4.61 -11.65
CA GLU A 49 -31.63 -3.29 -12.25
C GLU A 49 -31.44 -2.23 -11.13
N GLN A 50 -30.58 -2.51 -10.15
CA GLN A 50 -30.00 -1.46 -9.31
C GLN A 50 -29.06 -0.67 -10.21
N GLN A 51 -29.57 0.47 -10.67
CA GLN A 51 -28.88 1.62 -11.26
C GLN A 51 -27.36 1.47 -11.27
N SER A 52 -26.80 1.31 -12.45
CA SER A 52 -25.36 1.23 -12.69
C SER A 52 -24.66 2.51 -12.21
N ASP A 53 -24.33 2.54 -10.92
CA ASP A 53 -23.55 3.58 -10.30
C ASP A 53 -22.09 3.48 -10.80
N PRO A 54 -21.52 4.54 -11.38
CA PRO A 54 -20.11 4.59 -11.77
C PRO A 54 -19.15 4.12 -10.66
N GLU A 55 -19.45 4.35 -9.40
CA GLU A 55 -18.61 3.90 -8.28
C GLU A 55 -18.58 2.37 -8.15
N ASN A 56 -19.72 1.71 -8.32
CA ASN A 56 -19.82 0.25 -8.30
C ASN A 56 -19.08 -0.39 -9.49
N ALA A 57 -19.15 0.22 -10.67
CA ALA A 57 -18.40 -0.24 -11.85
C ALA A 57 -16.89 -0.12 -11.64
N LEU A 58 -16.42 0.99 -11.06
CA LEU A 58 -15.01 1.19 -10.74
C LEU A 58 -14.53 0.22 -9.65
N ALA A 59 -15.34 -0.02 -8.62
CA ALA A 59 -15.04 -1.01 -7.58
C ALA A 59 -14.92 -2.43 -8.16
N ALA A 60 -15.82 -2.82 -9.07
CA ALA A 60 -15.76 -4.09 -9.77
C ALA A 60 -14.49 -4.23 -10.64
N LEU A 61 -14.06 -3.17 -11.33
CA LEU A 61 -12.81 -3.17 -12.10
C LEU A 61 -11.56 -3.31 -11.22
N LEU A 62 -11.55 -2.69 -10.04
CA LEU A 62 -10.47 -2.85 -9.06
C LEU A 62 -10.41 -4.29 -8.53
N LEU A 63 -11.56 -4.86 -8.17
CA LEU A 63 -11.66 -6.25 -7.73
C LEU A 63 -11.17 -7.21 -8.82
N LEU A 64 -11.58 -6.99 -10.07
CA LEU A 64 -11.17 -7.80 -11.22
C LEU A 64 -9.64 -7.74 -11.43
N ARG A 65 -9.04 -6.57 -11.27
CA ARG A 65 -7.58 -6.41 -11.37
C ARG A 65 -6.86 -7.20 -10.27
N GLU A 66 -7.34 -7.11 -9.03
CA GLU A 66 -6.75 -7.82 -7.89
C GLU A 66 -6.85 -9.34 -8.10
N LEU A 67 -8.04 -9.81 -8.48
CA LEU A 67 -8.27 -11.23 -8.76
C LEU A 67 -7.35 -11.75 -9.87
N ARG A 68 -7.16 -11.00 -10.96
CA ARG A 68 -6.21 -11.36 -12.04
C ARG A 68 -4.77 -11.48 -11.53
N SER A 69 -4.37 -10.62 -10.59
CA SER A 69 -3.03 -10.66 -9.99
C SER A 69 -2.84 -11.90 -9.13
N GLU A 70 -3.80 -12.21 -8.26
CA GLU A 70 -3.79 -13.41 -7.41
C GLU A 70 -3.78 -14.70 -8.25
N LEU A 71 -4.65 -14.78 -9.26
CA LEU A 71 -4.73 -15.93 -10.17
C LEU A 71 -3.43 -16.14 -10.96
N ALA A 72 -2.79 -15.05 -11.42
CA ALA A 72 -1.49 -15.13 -12.07
C ALA A 72 -0.39 -15.63 -11.11
N GLY A 73 -0.48 -15.28 -9.81
CA GLY A 73 0.41 -15.78 -8.77
C GLY A 73 0.26 -17.29 -8.53
N TRP A 74 -0.95 -17.83 -8.63
CA TRP A 74 -1.18 -19.28 -8.47
C TRP A 74 -0.73 -20.10 -9.68
N GLU A 75 -0.74 -19.52 -10.89
CA GLU A 75 -0.43 -20.21 -12.15
C GLU A 75 0.95 -20.90 -12.12
N ALA A 76 2.00 -20.21 -11.64
CA ALA A 76 3.34 -20.79 -11.53
C ALA A 76 3.39 -22.00 -10.56
N GLY A 77 2.64 -21.92 -9.46
CA GLY A 77 2.52 -23.00 -8.47
C GLY A 77 1.77 -24.22 -8.99
N LEU A 78 0.70 -24.00 -9.77
CA LEU A 78 -0.05 -25.05 -10.44
C LEU A 78 0.79 -25.76 -11.51
N VAL A 79 1.52 -24.99 -12.33
CA VAL A 79 2.46 -25.56 -13.32
C VAL A 79 3.55 -26.38 -12.63
N LYS A 80 4.14 -25.88 -11.55
CA LYS A 80 5.15 -26.62 -10.77
C LYS A 80 4.59 -27.93 -10.22
N THR A 81 3.38 -27.91 -9.68
CA THR A 81 2.70 -29.11 -9.15
C THR A 81 2.43 -30.12 -10.26
N ALA A 82 1.90 -29.68 -11.40
CA ALA A 82 1.64 -30.55 -12.55
C ALA A 82 2.94 -31.17 -13.12
N ARG A 83 4.02 -30.38 -13.21
CA ARG A 83 5.35 -30.87 -13.62
C ARG A 83 5.90 -31.90 -12.65
N ALA A 84 5.72 -31.71 -11.34
CA ALA A 84 6.11 -32.68 -10.32
C ALA A 84 5.31 -34.00 -10.40
N ALA A 85 4.06 -33.93 -10.87
CA ALA A 85 3.21 -35.09 -11.16
C ALA A 85 3.50 -35.76 -12.52
N GLY A 86 4.48 -35.27 -13.29
CA GLY A 86 4.92 -35.87 -14.55
C GLY A 86 4.34 -35.25 -15.83
N ALA A 87 3.52 -34.20 -15.74
CA ALA A 87 2.98 -33.53 -16.93
C ALA A 87 4.11 -32.96 -17.80
N THR A 88 4.03 -33.14 -19.12
CA THR A 88 4.96 -32.53 -20.08
C THR A 88 4.54 -31.10 -20.41
N TRP A 89 5.45 -30.31 -20.99
CA TRP A 89 5.10 -28.99 -21.52
C TRP A 89 4.06 -29.03 -22.63
N ALA A 90 3.91 -30.16 -23.33
CA ALA A 90 2.87 -30.34 -24.33
C ALA A 90 1.50 -30.53 -23.65
N ASP A 91 1.44 -31.33 -22.58
CA ASP A 91 0.22 -31.54 -21.78
C ASP A 91 -0.27 -30.25 -21.13
N LEU A 92 0.65 -29.33 -20.82
CA LEU A 92 0.34 -28.03 -20.22
C LEU A 92 -0.14 -26.98 -21.22
N ALA A 93 0.13 -27.14 -22.53
CA ALA A 93 -0.16 -26.11 -23.52
C ALA A 93 -1.66 -25.80 -23.60
N GLN A 94 -2.50 -26.84 -23.68
CA GLN A 94 -3.96 -26.69 -23.79
C GLN A 94 -4.57 -26.09 -22.50
N PRO A 95 -4.26 -26.58 -21.28
CA PRO A 95 -4.77 -25.99 -20.04
C PRO A 95 -4.31 -24.54 -19.81
N MET A 96 -3.13 -24.16 -20.29
CA MET A 96 -2.62 -22.79 -20.20
C MET A 96 -3.16 -21.86 -21.30
N GLY A 97 -3.98 -22.37 -22.22
CA GLY A 97 -4.55 -21.60 -23.33
C GLY A 97 -3.52 -21.14 -24.37
N VAL A 98 -2.40 -21.86 -24.52
CA VAL A 98 -1.34 -21.54 -25.49
C VAL A 98 -1.24 -22.57 -26.60
N SER A 99 -0.81 -22.14 -27.77
CA SER A 99 -0.84 -22.97 -28.98
C SER A 99 0.29 -24.00 -29.07
N SER A 100 1.31 -23.93 -28.22
CA SER A 100 2.48 -24.82 -28.33
C SER A 100 3.18 -25.09 -27.00
N ARG A 101 3.93 -26.19 -26.98
CA ARG A 101 4.86 -26.56 -25.91
C ARG A 101 5.80 -25.41 -25.53
N GLN A 102 6.43 -24.79 -26.53
CA GLN A 102 7.38 -23.70 -26.32
C GLN A 102 6.69 -22.46 -25.75
N ALA A 103 5.45 -22.19 -26.15
CA ALA A 103 4.68 -21.09 -25.58
C ALA A 103 4.36 -21.31 -24.09
N ALA A 104 4.06 -22.56 -23.70
CA ALA A 104 3.84 -22.93 -22.30
C ALA A 104 5.10 -22.74 -21.45
N GLU A 105 6.24 -23.25 -21.94
CA GLU A 105 7.54 -23.11 -21.29
C GLU A 105 7.95 -21.64 -21.14
N ASN A 106 7.86 -20.85 -22.21
CA ASN A 106 8.19 -19.42 -22.17
C ASN A 106 7.29 -18.65 -21.20
N ARG A 107 5.99 -18.97 -21.13
CA ARG A 107 5.06 -18.36 -20.17
C ARG A 107 5.45 -18.69 -18.74
N TYR A 108 5.78 -19.94 -18.45
CA TYR A 108 6.25 -20.34 -17.12
C TYR A 108 7.56 -19.65 -16.71
N LEU A 109 8.52 -19.53 -17.64
CA LEU A 109 9.78 -18.83 -17.36
C LEU A 109 9.55 -17.35 -17.04
N ARG A 110 8.62 -16.68 -17.74
CA ARG A 110 8.20 -15.30 -17.42
C ARG A 110 7.53 -15.19 -16.05
N LEU A 111 6.69 -16.15 -15.69
CA LEU A 111 6.05 -16.19 -14.38
C LEU A 111 7.07 -16.41 -13.26
N GLN A 112 8.09 -17.24 -13.47
CA GLN A 112 9.17 -17.45 -12.50
C GLN A 112 10.12 -16.25 -12.38
N SER A 113 10.43 -15.56 -13.48
CA SER A 113 11.23 -14.32 -13.42
C SER A 113 10.44 -13.20 -12.74
N ALA A 114 9.16 -13.03 -13.10
CA ALA A 114 8.27 -12.11 -12.43
C ALA A 114 8.11 -12.45 -10.94
N GLY A 115 8.05 -13.75 -10.58
CA GLY A 115 7.99 -14.26 -9.21
C GLY A 115 9.24 -13.97 -8.36
N ARG A 116 10.42 -13.97 -8.96
CA ARG A 116 11.68 -13.59 -8.27
C ARG A 116 11.84 -12.08 -8.09
N ASP A 117 11.29 -11.30 -9.02
CA ASP A 117 11.19 -9.85 -8.90
C ASP A 117 9.94 -9.41 -8.07
N ALA A 118 9.06 -10.37 -7.73
CA ALA A 118 7.80 -10.20 -7.01
C ALA A 118 7.92 -10.40 -5.49
N ALA A 119 9.11 -10.48 -4.91
CA ALA A 119 9.27 -10.30 -3.45
C ALA A 119 8.91 -8.86 -2.98
N GLY A 120 8.45 -7.99 -3.89
CA GLY A 120 7.81 -6.70 -3.61
C GLY A 120 6.92 -6.29 -4.80
N THR A 121 5.73 -6.88 -4.93
CA THR A 121 4.93 -6.74 -6.18
C THR A 121 4.36 -5.35 -6.37
N GLY A 122 4.03 -4.98 -7.61
CA GLY A 122 3.49 -3.65 -7.95
C GLY A 122 2.26 -3.21 -7.14
N VAL A 123 1.49 -4.15 -6.57
CA VAL A 123 0.39 -3.85 -5.64
C VAL A 123 0.93 -3.35 -4.30
N GLU A 124 1.97 -3.96 -3.74
CA GLU A 124 2.66 -3.47 -2.55
C GLU A 124 3.36 -2.15 -2.81
N ARG A 125 3.93 -1.91 -4.00
CA ARG A 125 4.47 -0.58 -4.36
C ARG A 125 3.38 0.48 -4.44
N VAL A 126 2.24 0.17 -5.07
CA VAL A 126 1.10 1.11 -5.13
C VAL A 126 0.49 1.32 -3.75
N LYS A 127 0.39 0.28 -2.93
CA LYS A 127 -0.04 0.36 -1.53
C LYS A 127 0.92 1.21 -0.71
N ALA A 128 2.23 0.95 -0.78
CA ALA A 128 3.27 1.75 -0.13
C ALA A 128 3.23 3.22 -0.58
N VAL A 129 2.99 3.52 -1.86
CA VAL A 129 2.81 4.90 -2.35
C VAL A 129 1.51 5.52 -1.84
N ARG A 130 0.41 4.76 -1.78
CA ARG A 130 -0.88 5.24 -1.22
C ARG A 130 -0.78 5.49 0.28
N ASP A 131 -0.13 4.59 1.00
CA ASP A 131 0.09 4.67 2.46
C ASP A 131 1.04 5.82 2.77
N ARG A 132 2.13 5.98 2.01
CA ARG A 132 3.01 7.17 2.07
C ARG A 132 2.22 8.47 1.89
N ARG A 133 1.42 8.57 0.82
CA ARG A 133 0.58 9.76 0.56
C ARG A 133 -0.48 9.98 1.64
N ALA A 134 -1.02 8.91 2.22
CA ALA A 134 -1.97 9.01 3.31
C ALA A 134 -1.30 9.52 4.59
N ALA A 135 -0.13 8.97 4.95
CA ALA A 135 0.68 9.43 6.06
C ALA A 135 1.10 10.90 5.88
N ASP A 136 1.53 11.29 4.67
CA ASP A 136 1.89 12.67 4.35
C ASP A 136 0.70 13.64 4.52
N ARG A 137 -0.52 13.22 4.14
CA ARG A 137 -1.75 14.01 4.39
C ARG A 137 -2.09 14.15 5.86
N THR A 138 -1.89 13.09 6.65
CA THR A 138 -2.10 13.11 8.10
C THR A 138 -1.12 14.09 8.76
N VAL A 139 0.16 14.02 8.39
CA VAL A 139 1.19 14.95 8.88
C VAL A 139 0.89 16.38 8.45
N THR A 140 0.48 16.60 7.20
CA THR A 140 0.10 17.94 6.70
C THR A 140 -1.06 18.52 7.50
N THR A 141 -2.10 17.71 7.78
CA THR A 141 -3.27 18.15 8.55
C THR A 141 -2.89 18.49 9.99
N TRP A 142 -2.07 17.64 10.61
CA TRP A 142 -1.55 17.90 11.96
C TRP A 142 -0.66 19.15 11.99
N ALA A 143 0.24 19.33 11.04
CA ALA A 143 1.13 20.50 10.99
C ALA A 143 0.33 21.81 10.85
N ARG A 144 -0.72 21.81 10.03
CA ARG A 144 -1.65 22.96 9.94
C ARG A 144 -2.38 23.23 11.25
N ALA A 145 -2.81 22.18 11.96
CA ALA A 145 -3.43 22.32 13.27
C ALA A 145 -2.45 22.79 14.37
N ASN A 146 -1.15 22.56 14.20
CA ASN A 146 -0.09 22.93 15.15
C ASN A 146 0.81 24.06 14.61
N ALA A 147 0.29 24.84 13.66
CA ALA A 147 1.07 25.78 12.87
C ALA A 147 1.73 26.89 13.71
N ALA A 148 1.07 27.33 14.78
CA ALA A 148 1.61 28.34 15.70
C ALA A 148 2.85 27.82 16.42
N ASP A 149 2.77 26.63 17.02
CA ASP A 149 3.86 26.02 17.78
C ASP A 149 5.06 25.72 16.88
N LEU A 150 4.83 25.22 15.66
CA LEU A 150 5.88 24.98 14.68
C LEU A 150 6.61 26.27 14.29
N ARG A 151 5.88 27.38 14.09
CA ARG A 151 6.47 28.68 13.74
C ARG A 151 7.23 29.30 14.90
N VAL A 152 6.70 29.22 16.12
CA VAL A 152 7.38 29.71 17.32
C VAL A 152 8.69 28.96 17.52
N LEU A 153 8.67 27.63 17.43
CA LEU A 153 9.88 26.82 17.58
C LEU A 153 10.91 27.12 16.48
N ALA A 154 10.46 27.22 15.22
CA ALA A 154 11.33 27.56 14.11
C ALA A 154 11.97 28.95 14.27
N ALA A 155 11.21 29.96 14.70
CA ALA A 155 11.72 31.31 14.94
C ALA A 155 12.72 31.35 16.10
N GLN A 156 12.48 30.59 17.18
CA GLN A 156 13.42 30.46 18.31
C GLN A 156 14.75 29.85 17.86
N ILE A 157 14.71 28.77 17.07
CA ILE A 157 15.91 28.11 16.56
C ILE A 157 16.64 28.99 15.53
N ALA A 158 15.91 29.66 14.63
CA ALA A 158 16.49 30.57 13.64
C ALA A 158 17.15 31.81 14.26
N GLY A 159 16.76 32.17 15.49
CA GLY A 159 17.35 33.25 16.27
C GLY A 159 18.61 32.88 17.05
N LEU A 160 19.04 31.62 17.04
CA LEU A 160 20.28 31.19 17.72
C LEU A 160 21.50 31.71 16.97
N THR A 161 22.40 32.39 17.68
CA THR A 161 23.61 33.00 17.11
C THR A 161 24.88 32.17 17.34
N ASP A 162 24.77 31.11 18.13
CA ASP A 162 25.86 30.26 18.60
C ASP A 162 25.89 28.88 17.91
N LEU A 163 25.13 28.72 16.83
CA LEU A 163 25.21 27.55 15.97
C LEU A 163 26.53 27.55 15.17
N GLY A 164 27.22 26.41 15.14
CA GLY A 164 28.46 26.27 14.38
C GLY A 164 28.27 26.49 12.87
N PRO A 165 29.33 26.81 12.11
CA PRO A 165 29.24 27.16 10.68
C PRO A 165 28.64 26.05 9.81
N ALA A 166 28.74 24.79 10.24
CA ALA A 166 28.12 23.64 9.57
C ALA A 166 26.57 23.69 9.57
N ALA A 167 25.95 24.48 10.47
CA ALA A 167 24.50 24.64 10.54
C ALA A 167 23.95 25.65 9.52
N GLY A 168 24.81 26.45 8.88
CA GLY A 168 24.41 27.55 7.99
C GLY A 168 23.38 27.18 6.92
N PRO A 169 23.57 26.06 6.16
CA PRO A 169 22.58 25.60 5.20
C PRO A 169 21.22 25.25 5.83
N ALA A 170 21.23 24.49 6.94
CA ALA A 170 19.99 24.09 7.64
C ALA A 170 19.25 25.30 8.24
N VAL A 171 19.96 26.31 8.76
CA VAL A 171 19.37 27.57 9.23
C VAL A 171 18.77 28.36 8.08
N THR A 172 19.42 28.36 6.91
CA THR A 172 18.92 29.04 5.70
C THR A 172 17.62 28.39 5.23
N ASP A 173 17.58 27.06 5.16
CA ASP A 173 16.37 26.30 4.80
C ASP A 173 15.22 26.53 5.80
N LEU A 174 15.54 26.61 7.09
CA LEU A 174 14.56 26.93 8.14
C LEU A 174 14.00 28.35 7.99
N HIS A 175 14.87 29.34 7.68
CA HIS A 175 14.45 30.70 7.39
C HIS A 175 13.55 30.79 6.16
N ALA A 176 13.88 30.06 5.08
CA ALA A 176 13.05 30.02 3.89
C ALA A 176 11.65 29.43 4.19
N ALA A 177 11.60 28.34 4.97
CA ALA A 177 10.34 27.70 5.34
C ALA A 177 9.48 28.54 6.31
N LEU A 178 10.08 29.40 7.14
CA LEU A 178 9.34 30.38 7.95
C LEU A 178 8.52 31.36 7.09
N GLY A 179 9.00 31.67 5.87
CA GLY A 179 8.30 32.49 4.89
C GLY A 179 7.26 31.73 4.05
N ALA A 180 7.18 30.40 4.17
CA ALA A 180 6.26 29.59 3.38
C ALA A 180 4.80 29.73 3.85
N ALA A 181 3.87 29.58 2.90
CA ALA A 181 2.44 29.70 3.17
C ALA A 181 1.92 28.56 4.05
N ASP A 182 2.44 27.33 3.87
CA ASP A 182 1.99 26.15 4.61
C ASP A 182 2.94 25.83 5.77
N ALA A 183 2.36 25.61 6.96
CA ALA A 183 3.15 25.20 8.13
C ALA A 183 3.70 23.77 8.01
N ALA A 184 3.15 22.95 7.11
CA ALA A 184 3.71 21.63 6.81
C ALA A 184 5.14 21.71 6.25
N ASP A 185 5.50 22.82 5.61
CA ASP A 185 6.84 23.04 5.03
C ASP A 185 7.92 23.22 6.12
N LEU A 186 7.53 23.50 7.37
CA LEU A 186 8.45 23.62 8.51
C LEU A 186 8.90 22.28 9.07
N VAL A 187 8.18 21.18 8.81
CA VAL A 187 8.46 19.86 9.42
C VAL A 187 9.84 19.33 9.01
N THR A 188 10.21 19.47 7.74
CA THR A 188 11.50 18.96 7.23
C THR A 188 12.69 19.80 7.70
N PRO A 189 12.68 21.14 7.60
CA PRO A 189 13.78 21.96 8.11
C PRO A 189 13.98 21.87 9.62
N LEU A 190 12.89 21.77 10.40
CA LEU A 190 12.97 21.51 11.83
C LEU A 190 13.64 20.17 12.13
N ALA A 191 13.41 19.14 11.31
CA ALA A 191 14.12 17.87 11.49
C ALA A 191 15.61 17.96 11.12
N ALA A 192 15.93 18.72 10.07
CA ALA A 192 17.29 18.90 9.57
C ALA A 192 18.20 19.69 10.52
N ILE A 193 17.64 20.61 11.33
CA ILE A 193 18.43 21.42 12.27
C ILE A 193 18.83 20.64 13.55
N ARG A 194 18.15 19.53 13.86
CA ARG A 194 18.35 18.74 15.10
C ARG A 194 19.82 18.38 15.38
N PRO A 195 20.62 17.88 14.42
CA PRO A 195 22.02 17.48 14.67
C PRO A 195 22.94 18.65 15.01
N HIS A 196 22.50 19.89 14.74
CA HIS A 196 23.28 21.10 14.98
C HIS A 196 23.01 21.74 16.35
N LEU A 197 21.97 21.28 17.06
CA LEU A 197 21.65 21.76 18.40
C LEU A 197 22.56 21.07 19.43
N GLY A 198 23.45 21.86 20.04
CA GLY A 198 24.32 21.40 21.12
C GLY A 198 23.60 21.17 22.45
N LYS A 199 24.35 20.70 23.46
CA LYS A 199 23.82 20.43 24.81
C LYS A 199 23.25 21.67 25.50
N ASP A 200 23.73 22.86 25.12
CA ASP A 200 23.31 24.14 25.69
C ASP A 200 21.86 24.52 25.32
N HIS A 201 21.30 23.88 24.28
CA HIS A 201 19.91 24.07 23.84
C HIS A 201 19.02 22.87 24.19
N GLY A 202 19.22 22.26 25.36
CA GLY A 202 18.52 21.04 25.79
C GLY A 202 16.99 21.16 25.77
N ASP A 203 16.42 22.31 26.15
CA ASP A 203 14.96 22.50 26.13
C ASP A 203 14.38 22.54 24.71
N LEU A 204 15.03 23.28 23.80
CA LEU A 204 14.64 23.35 22.38
C LEU A 204 14.78 22.00 21.70
N THR A 205 15.85 21.29 22.03
CA THR A 205 16.09 19.90 21.62
C THR A 205 14.94 18.99 22.03
N ASN A 206 14.51 19.02 23.31
CA ASN A 206 13.43 18.17 23.81
C ASN A 206 12.09 18.50 23.15
N ARG A 207 11.79 19.79 22.97
CA ARG A 207 10.57 20.24 22.26
C ARG A 207 10.56 19.79 20.81
N LEU A 208 11.69 19.89 20.13
CA LEU A 208 11.84 19.44 18.76
C LEU A 208 11.63 17.92 18.65
N GLU A 209 12.25 17.13 19.53
CA GLU A 209 12.07 15.68 19.58
C GLU A 209 10.63 15.27 19.86
N ALA A 210 9.92 15.97 20.77
CA ALA A 210 8.51 15.69 21.05
C ALA A 210 7.62 15.91 19.82
N ILE A 211 7.88 16.97 19.04
CA ILE A 211 7.15 17.28 17.81
C ILE A 211 7.47 16.27 16.71
N GLN A 212 8.75 15.89 16.55
CA GLN A 212 9.17 14.87 15.58
C GLN A 212 8.58 13.49 15.92
N THR A 213 8.68 13.07 17.18
CA THR A 213 8.12 11.80 17.67
C THR A 213 6.63 11.75 17.40
N ARG A 214 5.90 12.85 17.62
CA ARG A 214 4.46 12.91 17.34
C ARG A 214 4.16 12.84 15.84
N ALA A 215 4.95 13.48 15.00
CA ALA A 215 4.81 13.37 13.54
C ALA A 215 5.08 11.94 13.05
N ASP A 216 6.08 11.27 13.61
CA ASP A 216 6.42 9.88 13.27
C ASP A 216 5.37 8.89 13.75
N GLN A 217 4.86 9.03 14.98
CA GLN A 217 3.73 8.26 15.49
C GLN A 217 2.48 8.41 14.59
N LEU A 218 2.20 9.62 14.10
CA LEU A 218 1.08 9.85 13.17
C LEU A 218 1.27 9.14 11.82
N ARG A 219 2.51 9.04 11.33
CA ARG A 219 2.84 8.27 10.12
C ARG A 219 2.65 6.78 10.37
N GLU A 220 3.15 6.27 11.49
CA GLU A 220 3.03 4.86 11.89
C GLU A 220 1.57 4.47 12.12
N ASP A 221 0.79 5.25 12.86
CA ASP A 221 -0.64 5.02 13.10
C ASP A 221 -1.47 5.02 11.82
N SER A 222 -1.11 5.89 10.86
CA SER A 222 -1.74 5.93 9.54
C SER A 222 -1.46 4.67 8.73
N ASN A 223 -0.25 4.12 8.86
CA ASN A 223 0.15 2.87 8.22
C ASN A 223 -0.49 1.65 8.92
N HIS A 224 -0.56 1.65 10.26
CA HIS A 224 -1.14 0.57 11.07
C HIS A 224 -2.66 0.47 10.97
N ARG A 225 -3.39 1.58 10.90
CA ARG A 225 -4.86 1.56 10.73
C ARG A 225 -5.33 0.94 9.41
N ARG A 226 -4.42 0.65 8.47
CA ARG A 226 -4.72 0.08 7.15
C ARG A 226 -4.01 -1.25 6.88
N ALA A 227 -3.35 -1.83 7.89
CA ALA A 227 -2.75 -3.17 7.85
C ALA A 227 -3.74 -4.23 8.36
#